data_AF-A0A7X3SRR6-F1
#
_entry.id   AF-A0A7X3SRR6-F1
#
_cell.length_a   1.000
_cell.length_b   1.000
_cell.length_c   1.000
_cell.angle_alpha   90.00
_cell.angle_beta   90.00
_cell.angle_gamma   90.00
#
_symmetry.space_group_name_H-M   'P 1'
#
loop_
_entity.id
_entity.type
_entity.pdbx_description
1 polymer ?
#
loop_
_entity_poly.entity_id
_entity_poly.type
_entity_poly.pdbx_seq_one_letter_code
_entity_poly.pdbx_strand_id
1 'polypeptide(L)'
;MSTWRDEKNQTARARLEKRLSASFPPCVLSHALRQPLIPPTQRRAVESYWRHRPLLADRLARALAARSGQPAEWQWRLGSDKASGLPLSFRMPPAPYRESAFMRGPGHCCLCGQPVFRLGWHRDLWGDGKFNKNATWHAACVVAWQLWTAPTDHLRMLKLRQNRKCAATGRRLLRTAEVDHRVPLFAVWSEHRSRPWPDLLAFWGAPNLQVINKAAHQEKCAEEAAERSRHRKVLLPSKESSVEDLSS
;
A
#
# COMPACT_ATOMS: atom_id res chain seq x y z
N MET A 1 -8.10 -30.56 21.14
CA MET A 1 -7.79 -29.11 21.17
C MET A 1 -6.65 -28.90 22.15
N SER A 2 -5.79 -27.90 21.96
CA SER A 2 -4.59 -27.73 22.81
C SER A 2 -4.97 -26.94 24.06
N THR A 3 -4.88 -27.57 25.23
CA THR A 3 -5.17 -26.99 26.56
C THR A 3 -4.49 -25.63 26.75
N TRP A 4 -3.22 -25.53 26.33
CA TRP A 4 -2.46 -24.26 26.35
C TRP A 4 -3.11 -23.13 25.54
N ARG A 5 -3.61 -23.43 24.34
CA ARG A 5 -4.24 -22.41 23.48
C ARG A 5 -5.55 -21.94 24.11
N ASP A 6 -6.30 -22.84 24.71
CA ASP A 6 -7.59 -22.54 25.32
C ASP A 6 -7.42 -21.67 26.57
N GLU A 7 -6.52 -22.02 27.48
CA GLU A 7 -6.16 -21.21 28.67
C GLU A 7 -5.64 -19.82 28.28
N LYS A 8 -4.77 -19.75 27.27
CA LYS A 8 -4.23 -18.49 26.75
C LYS A 8 -5.33 -17.61 26.17
N ASN A 9 -6.27 -18.20 25.42
CA ASN A 9 -7.39 -17.47 24.83
C ASN A 9 -8.39 -17.01 25.89
N GLN A 10 -8.67 -17.82 26.92
CA GLN A 10 -9.50 -17.40 28.05
C GLN A 10 -8.89 -16.17 28.76
N THR A 11 -7.59 -16.22 29.06
CA THR A 11 -6.87 -15.10 29.68
C THR A 11 -6.88 -13.85 28.80
N ALA A 12 -6.60 -14.01 27.50
CA ALA A 12 -6.59 -12.89 26.55
C ALA A 12 -7.98 -12.27 26.37
N ARG A 13 -9.03 -13.10 26.32
CA ARG A 13 -10.42 -12.67 26.22
C ARG A 13 -10.83 -11.86 27.44
N ALA A 14 -10.58 -12.38 28.65
CA ALA A 14 -10.89 -11.67 29.88
C ALA A 14 -10.19 -10.29 29.95
N ARG A 15 -8.93 -10.22 29.51
CA ARG A 15 -8.18 -8.95 29.43
C ARG A 15 -8.77 -7.96 28.41
N LEU A 16 -9.17 -8.47 27.24
CA LEU A 16 -9.78 -7.66 26.19
C LEU A 16 -11.14 -7.10 26.64
N GLU A 17 -12.00 -7.96 27.19
CA GLU A 17 -13.35 -7.62 27.66
C GLU A 17 -13.30 -6.63 28.84
N LYS A 18 -12.40 -6.85 29.82
CA LYS A 18 -12.23 -5.95 30.98
C LYS A 18 -11.94 -4.49 30.59
N ARG A 19 -11.26 -4.29 29.45
CA ARG A 19 -10.89 -2.95 28.98
C ARG A 19 -11.73 -2.49 27.81
N LEU A 20 -12.80 -3.20 27.44
CA LEU A 20 -13.61 -2.90 26.26
C LEU A 20 -14.35 -1.58 26.45
N SER A 21 -14.30 -0.72 25.43
CA SER A 21 -15.04 0.55 25.42
C SER A 21 -16.35 0.38 24.68
N ALA A 22 -17.39 1.11 25.09
CA ALA A 22 -18.70 1.07 24.43
C ALA A 22 -18.62 1.42 22.93
N SER A 23 -17.75 2.35 22.56
CA SER A 23 -17.52 2.76 21.17
C SER A 23 -16.62 1.82 20.36
N PHE A 24 -16.14 0.71 20.94
CA PHE A 24 -15.23 -0.18 20.23
C PHE A 24 -15.94 -0.85 19.03
N PRO A 25 -15.34 -0.89 17.82
CA PRO A 25 -16.04 -1.36 16.64
C PRO A 25 -16.47 -2.85 16.75
N PRO A 26 -17.78 -3.17 16.63
CA PRO A 26 -18.26 -4.55 16.78
C PRO A 26 -17.65 -5.52 15.76
N CYS A 27 -17.39 -5.05 14.53
CA CYS A 27 -16.75 -5.87 13.49
C CYS A 27 -15.29 -6.24 13.84
N VAL A 28 -14.58 -5.36 14.56
CA VAL A 28 -13.22 -5.61 15.04
C VAL A 28 -13.25 -6.62 16.18
N LEU A 29 -14.19 -6.47 17.12
CA LEU A 29 -14.37 -7.43 18.22
C LEU A 29 -14.73 -8.82 17.71
N SER A 30 -15.73 -8.92 16.83
CA SER A 30 -16.14 -10.18 16.20
C SER A 30 -14.99 -10.85 15.44
N HIS A 31 -14.13 -10.07 14.77
CA HIS A 31 -12.92 -10.60 14.15
C HIS A 31 -11.92 -11.13 15.17
N ALA A 32 -11.66 -10.35 16.22
CA ALA A 32 -10.70 -10.69 17.27
C ALA A 32 -11.04 -12.00 18.00
N LEU A 33 -12.32 -12.19 18.35
CA LEU A 33 -12.80 -13.39 19.03
C LEU A 33 -12.79 -14.64 18.14
N ARG A 34 -12.75 -14.48 16.81
CA ARG A 34 -12.62 -15.59 15.85
C ARG A 34 -11.17 -15.95 15.52
N GLN A 35 -10.19 -15.24 16.08
CA GLN A 35 -8.78 -15.55 15.82
C GLN A 35 -8.35 -16.82 16.56
N PRO A 36 -7.47 -17.65 15.98
CA PRO A 36 -6.91 -18.81 16.69
C PRO A 36 -6.20 -18.43 18.00
N LEU A 37 -5.61 -17.23 18.04
CA LEU A 37 -5.08 -16.59 19.24
C LEU A 37 -5.75 -15.23 19.41
N ILE A 38 -6.55 -15.09 20.47
CA ILE A 38 -7.30 -13.86 20.75
C ILE A 38 -6.30 -12.73 21.09
N PRO A 39 -6.39 -11.56 20.43
CA PRO A 39 -5.56 -10.43 20.76
C PRO A 39 -5.95 -9.89 22.16
N PRO A 40 -4.99 -9.73 23.09
CA PRO A 40 -5.31 -9.43 24.50
C PRO A 40 -5.69 -7.97 24.76
N THR A 41 -5.59 -7.08 23.76
CA THR A 41 -5.90 -5.64 23.90
C THR A 41 -6.65 -5.11 22.69
N GLN A 42 -7.44 -4.05 22.89
CA GLN A 42 -8.19 -3.39 21.82
C GLN A 42 -7.30 -2.94 20.65
N ARG A 43 -6.11 -2.40 20.95
CA ARG A 43 -5.14 -2.00 19.91
C ARG A 43 -4.68 -3.20 19.08
N ARG A 44 -4.32 -4.32 19.73
CA ARG A 44 -3.94 -5.55 19.02
C ARG A 44 -5.10 -6.14 18.22
N ALA A 45 -6.33 -5.99 18.69
CA ALA A 45 -7.54 -6.37 17.95
C ALA A 45 -7.71 -5.54 16.67
N VAL A 46 -7.52 -4.22 16.75
CA VAL A 46 -7.52 -3.32 15.57
C VAL A 46 -6.41 -3.69 14.58
N GLU A 47 -5.17 -3.88 15.06
CA GLU A 47 -4.04 -4.30 14.22
C GLU A 47 -4.32 -5.65 13.53
N SER A 48 -4.86 -6.62 14.26
CA SER A 48 -5.25 -7.93 13.71
C SER A 48 -6.36 -7.80 12.66
N TYR A 49 -7.38 -6.97 12.92
CA TYR A 49 -8.48 -6.76 11.99
C TYR A 49 -8.01 -6.25 10.61
N TRP A 50 -7.12 -5.25 10.61
CA TRP A 50 -6.59 -4.69 9.38
C TRP A 50 -5.63 -5.64 8.67
N ARG A 51 -4.76 -6.35 9.40
CA ARG A 51 -3.81 -7.31 8.81
C ARG A 51 -4.50 -8.39 7.97
N HIS A 52 -5.72 -8.77 8.34
CA HIS A 52 -6.53 -9.76 7.61
C HIS A 52 -7.39 -9.15 6.49
N ARG A 53 -7.35 -7.83 6.30
CA ARG A 53 -8.15 -7.10 5.31
C ARG A 53 -7.31 -6.10 4.50
N PRO A 54 -6.15 -6.46 3.93
CA PRO A 54 -5.31 -5.56 3.14
C PRO A 54 -6.04 -4.89 1.96
N LEU A 55 -6.98 -5.56 1.29
CA LEU A 55 -7.74 -4.94 0.20
C LEU A 55 -8.70 -3.84 0.70
N LEU A 56 -9.28 -4.00 1.89
CA LEU A 56 -10.08 -2.96 2.51
C LEU A 56 -9.19 -1.84 3.06
N ALA A 57 -8.03 -2.20 3.59
CA ALA A 57 -7.02 -1.25 4.08
C ALA A 57 -6.52 -0.36 2.94
N ASP A 58 -6.21 -0.92 1.77
CA ASP A 58 -5.89 -0.20 0.53
C ASP A 58 -6.97 0.82 0.17
N ARG A 59 -8.22 0.33 0.04
CA ARG A 59 -9.35 1.18 -0.33
C ARG A 59 -9.52 2.34 0.65
N LEU A 60 -9.42 2.06 1.95
CA LEU A 60 -9.53 3.08 2.99
C LEU A 60 -8.34 4.05 2.95
N ALA A 61 -7.11 3.58 2.83
CA ALA A 61 -5.93 4.43 2.79
C ALA A 61 -5.96 5.40 1.60
N ARG A 62 -6.38 4.93 0.41
CA ARG A 62 -6.58 5.79 -0.76
C ARG A 62 -7.72 6.79 -0.58
N ALA A 63 -8.83 6.38 0.05
CA ALA A 63 -9.91 7.31 0.37
C ALA A 63 -9.49 8.39 1.39
N LEU A 64 -8.68 8.03 2.39
CA LEU A 64 -8.11 8.99 3.34
C LEU A 64 -7.11 9.94 2.67
N ALA A 65 -6.28 9.43 1.76
CA ALA A 65 -5.38 10.26 0.96
C ALA A 65 -6.15 11.25 0.08
N ALA A 66 -7.22 10.80 -0.59
CA ALA A 66 -8.11 11.66 -1.37
C ALA A 66 -8.76 12.76 -0.52
N ARG A 67 -9.14 12.45 0.73
CA ARG A 67 -9.66 13.45 1.68
C ARG A 67 -8.63 14.50 2.09
N SER A 68 -7.34 14.16 2.15
CA SER A 68 -6.29 15.14 2.43
C SER A 68 -5.87 15.93 1.22
N GLY A 69 -5.97 15.33 0.03
CA GLY A 69 -5.42 15.88 -1.20
C GLY A 69 -3.90 15.86 -1.23
N GLN A 70 -3.33 16.37 -2.31
CA GLN A 70 -1.90 16.66 -2.38
C GLN A 70 -1.60 17.96 -1.62
N PRO A 71 -0.46 18.07 -0.90
CA PRO A 71 -0.02 19.36 -0.39
C PRO A 71 0.16 20.38 -1.53
N ALA A 72 0.01 21.67 -1.22
CA ALA A 72 0.31 22.73 -2.17
C ALA A 72 1.77 22.60 -2.65
N GLU A 73 1.98 22.81 -3.95
CA GLU A 73 3.31 22.77 -4.60
C GLU A 73 4.04 21.42 -4.52
N TRP A 74 3.38 20.39 -3.97
CA TRP A 74 3.94 19.05 -3.98
C TRP A 74 3.96 18.48 -5.40
N GLN A 75 5.07 17.84 -5.74
CA GLN A 75 5.23 17.10 -6.98
C GLN A 75 5.96 15.81 -6.70
N TRP A 76 5.61 14.73 -7.40
CA TRP A 76 6.28 13.46 -7.23
C TRP A 76 7.72 13.52 -7.74
N ARG A 77 8.66 13.43 -6.81
CA ARG A 77 10.11 13.44 -7.03
C ARG A 77 10.75 12.21 -6.41
N LEU A 78 11.93 11.84 -6.90
CA LEU A 78 12.78 10.81 -6.29
C LEU A 78 13.90 11.48 -5.51
N GLY A 79 14.25 10.90 -4.37
CA GLY A 79 15.37 11.34 -3.55
C GLY A 79 16.66 10.62 -3.88
N SER A 80 17.79 11.23 -3.55
CA SER A 80 19.13 10.60 -3.57
C SER A 80 19.47 9.88 -2.27
N ASP A 81 18.81 10.23 -1.16
CA ASP A 81 19.06 9.69 0.18
C ASP A 81 17.77 9.47 0.98
N LYS A 82 17.88 8.71 2.07
CA LYS A 82 16.75 8.37 2.95
C LYS A 82 16.32 9.51 3.87
N ALA A 83 17.19 10.50 4.13
CA ALA A 83 16.92 11.57 5.08
C ALA A 83 15.89 12.57 4.53
N SER A 84 15.83 12.73 3.20
CA SER A 84 14.86 13.57 2.49
C SER A 84 13.38 13.15 2.67
N GLY A 85 13.12 11.89 3.08
CA GLY A 85 11.77 11.33 3.13
C GLY A 85 11.18 11.00 1.75
N LEU A 86 11.89 11.31 0.67
CA LEU A 86 11.52 10.97 -0.71
C LEU A 86 11.80 9.49 -1.01
N PRO A 87 11.04 8.87 -1.91
CA PRO A 87 11.34 7.53 -2.39
C PRO A 87 12.64 7.51 -3.22
N LEU A 88 13.51 6.53 -2.96
CA LEU A 88 14.75 6.30 -3.74
C LEU A 88 14.49 5.75 -5.15
N SER A 89 13.29 5.26 -5.41
CA SER A 89 12.90 4.64 -6.67
C SER A 89 11.41 4.81 -6.90
N PHE A 90 11.00 4.93 -8.16
CA PHE A 90 9.59 4.91 -8.56
C PHE A 90 8.86 3.62 -8.18
N ARG A 91 9.57 2.57 -7.74
CA ARG A 91 8.93 1.37 -7.19
C ARG A 91 8.27 1.62 -5.84
N MET A 92 8.70 2.64 -5.11
CA MET A 92 8.10 3.02 -3.84
C MET A 92 6.94 4.01 -4.09
N PRO A 93 5.78 3.83 -3.41
CA PRO A 93 4.67 4.76 -3.56
C PRO A 93 5.06 6.17 -3.09
N PRO A 94 4.61 7.23 -3.78
CA PRO A 94 4.74 8.59 -3.26
C PRO A 94 3.98 8.74 -1.94
N ALA A 95 4.60 9.40 -0.96
CA ALA A 95 4.05 9.62 0.37
C ALA A 95 4.42 11.03 0.85
N PRO A 96 3.76 12.09 0.34
CA PRO A 96 4.10 13.49 0.60
C PRO A 96 4.26 13.79 2.08
N TYR A 97 3.36 13.27 2.92
CA TYR A 97 3.35 13.54 4.36
C TYR A 97 4.46 12.83 5.15
N ARG A 98 5.33 12.06 4.48
CA ARG A 98 6.60 11.58 5.05
C ARG A 98 7.76 12.54 4.80
N GLU A 99 7.64 13.42 3.81
CA GLU A 99 8.64 14.47 3.55
C GLU A 99 8.54 15.53 4.65
N SER A 100 9.69 15.98 5.15
CA SER A 100 9.75 16.96 6.25
C SER A 100 8.99 18.25 5.93
N ALA A 101 9.10 18.74 4.69
CA ALA A 101 8.46 19.96 4.22
C ALA A 101 6.91 19.92 4.25
N PHE A 102 6.33 18.72 4.15
CA PHE A 102 4.87 18.56 4.08
C PHE A 102 4.30 17.81 5.29
N MET A 103 5.14 17.41 6.25
CA MET A 103 4.71 16.68 7.43
C MET A 103 3.67 17.48 8.24
N ARG A 104 2.56 16.83 8.61
CA ARG A 104 1.49 17.44 9.43
C ARG A 104 1.79 17.47 10.94
N GLY A 105 2.89 16.84 11.36
CA GLY A 105 3.29 16.74 12.76
C GLY A 105 2.61 15.61 13.55
N PRO A 106 2.83 15.57 14.88
CA PRO A 106 2.35 14.50 15.76
C PRO A 106 0.83 14.30 15.68
N GLY A 107 0.39 13.04 15.69
CA GLY A 107 -1.03 12.68 15.65
C GLY A 107 -1.67 12.63 14.27
N HIS A 108 -0.90 12.92 13.21
CA HIS A 108 -1.34 12.76 11.82
C HIS A 108 -0.65 11.58 11.16
N CYS A 109 -1.36 10.89 10.28
CA CYS A 109 -0.79 9.76 9.57
C CYS A 109 0.16 10.27 8.48
N CYS A 110 1.42 9.84 8.51
CA CYS A 110 2.40 10.23 7.48
C CYS A 110 2.16 9.56 6.12
N LEU A 111 1.23 8.60 6.03
CA LEU A 111 0.79 8.07 4.74
C LEU A 111 -0.30 8.93 4.12
N CYS A 112 -1.42 9.10 4.81
CA CYS A 112 -2.61 9.70 4.23
C CYS A 112 -2.84 11.16 4.63
N GLY A 113 -2.09 11.71 5.59
CA GLY A 113 -2.23 13.08 6.11
C GLY A 113 -3.36 13.30 7.12
N GLN A 114 -4.26 12.33 7.30
CA GLN A 114 -5.42 12.46 8.18
C GLN A 114 -5.07 12.24 9.67
N PRO A 115 -5.81 12.84 10.62
CA PRO A 115 -5.62 12.59 12.05
C PRO A 115 -5.78 11.12 12.43
N VAL A 116 -4.93 10.63 13.33
CA VAL A 116 -4.94 9.26 13.86
C VAL A 116 -5.63 9.26 15.21
N PHE A 117 -6.77 8.61 15.32
CA PHE A 117 -7.52 8.54 16.58
C PHE A 117 -7.03 7.41 17.48
N ARG A 118 -7.66 7.29 18.65
CA ARG A 118 -7.39 6.21 19.63
C ARG A 118 -7.28 4.86 18.93
N LEU A 119 -6.37 4.02 19.43
CA LEU A 119 -6.08 2.68 18.89
C LEU A 119 -5.52 2.64 17.46
N GLY A 120 -5.12 3.79 16.90
CA GLY A 120 -4.65 3.86 15.50
C GLY A 120 -5.82 3.85 14.50
N TRP A 121 -7.03 4.23 14.93
CA TRP A 121 -8.22 4.22 14.10
C TRP A 121 -8.32 5.49 13.23
N HIS A 122 -9.06 5.41 12.12
CA HIS A 122 -9.12 6.43 11.08
C HIS A 122 -10.25 7.46 11.26
N ARG A 123 -11.07 7.30 12.30
CA ARG A 123 -12.17 8.20 12.64
C ARG A 123 -12.30 8.33 14.15
N ASP A 124 -12.88 9.43 14.60
CA ASP A 124 -13.25 9.60 15.99
C ASP A 124 -14.45 8.70 16.32
N LEU A 125 -14.22 7.66 17.13
CA LEU A 125 -15.29 6.79 17.60
C LEU A 125 -15.88 7.27 18.93
N TRP A 126 -15.19 8.16 19.65
CA TRP A 126 -15.60 8.64 20.97
C TRP A 126 -16.26 10.02 20.91
N GLY A 127 -16.14 10.72 19.78
CA GLY A 127 -16.78 12.02 19.57
C GLY A 127 -16.19 13.14 20.43
N ASP A 128 -14.98 12.95 20.96
CA ASP A 128 -14.33 13.93 21.83
C ASP A 128 -13.33 14.82 21.08
N GLY A 129 -13.18 14.63 19.77
CA GLY A 129 -12.27 15.38 18.91
C GLY A 129 -10.80 15.09 19.15
N LYS A 130 -10.44 14.16 20.05
CA LYS A 130 -9.06 13.93 20.47
C LYS A 130 -8.39 12.87 19.60
N PHE A 131 -7.45 13.30 18.77
CA PHE A 131 -6.53 12.40 18.07
C PHE A 131 -5.32 12.04 18.94
N ASN A 132 -4.71 10.88 18.67
CA ASN A 132 -3.57 10.33 19.38
C ASN A 132 -2.28 10.99 18.92
N LYS A 133 -1.81 12.01 19.64
CA LYS A 133 -0.58 12.77 19.35
C LYS A 133 0.68 11.89 19.21
N ASN A 134 0.72 10.71 19.83
CA ASN A 134 1.86 9.80 19.76
C ASN A 134 1.83 8.87 18.53
N ALA A 135 0.77 8.92 17.71
CA ALA A 135 0.66 8.07 16.53
C ALA A 135 1.02 8.85 15.26
N THR A 136 1.77 8.18 14.38
CA THR A 136 2.14 8.66 13.04
C THR A 136 1.53 7.79 11.93
N TRP A 137 0.75 6.78 12.31
CA TRP A 137 0.15 5.81 11.40
C TRP A 137 -1.25 5.38 11.84
N HIS A 138 -2.19 5.32 10.91
CA HIS A 138 -3.36 4.47 11.09
C HIS A 138 -2.95 3.00 10.97
N ALA A 139 -3.60 2.13 11.74
CA ALA A 139 -3.42 0.68 11.61
C ALA A 139 -3.78 0.19 10.18
N ALA A 140 -4.79 0.79 9.55
CA ALA A 140 -5.13 0.50 8.15
C ALA A 140 -4.04 0.95 7.17
N CYS A 141 -3.49 2.15 7.35
CA CYS A 141 -2.45 2.69 6.48
C CYS A 141 -1.14 1.88 6.54
N VAL A 142 -0.79 1.30 7.70
CA VAL A 142 0.34 0.36 7.80
C VAL A 142 0.14 -0.84 6.88
N VAL A 143 -1.05 -1.43 6.91
CA VAL A 143 -1.35 -2.63 6.09
C VAL A 143 -1.46 -2.27 4.61
N ALA A 144 -2.02 -1.11 4.26
CA ALA A 144 -2.03 -0.62 2.89
C ALA A 144 -0.60 -0.43 2.36
N TRP A 145 0.28 0.20 3.16
CA TRP A 145 1.69 0.36 2.80
C TRP A 145 2.39 -0.99 2.58
N GLN A 146 2.17 -1.97 3.45
CA GLN A 146 2.68 -3.33 3.27
C GLN A 146 2.20 -3.96 1.95
N LEU A 147 0.92 -3.81 1.61
CA LEU A 147 0.39 -4.26 0.33
C LEU A 147 1.09 -3.60 -0.85
N TRP A 148 1.35 -2.29 -0.77
CA TRP A 148 1.95 -1.52 -1.85
C TRP A 148 3.45 -1.83 -2.05
N THR A 149 4.18 -2.07 -0.96
CA THR A 149 5.64 -2.30 -1.02
C THR A 149 6.03 -3.78 -1.12
N ALA A 150 5.14 -4.68 -0.71
CA ALA A 150 5.35 -6.13 -0.71
C ALA A 150 4.07 -6.89 -1.13
N PRO A 151 3.54 -6.65 -2.35
CA PRO A 151 2.26 -7.22 -2.77
C PRO A 151 2.24 -8.75 -2.84
N THR A 152 3.41 -9.38 -3.03
CA THR A 152 3.59 -10.84 -3.04
C THR A 152 3.19 -11.50 -1.71
N ASP A 153 3.37 -10.82 -0.58
CA ASP A 153 2.98 -11.32 0.75
C ASP A 153 1.44 -11.49 0.87
N HIS A 154 0.70 -10.84 -0.03
CA HIS A 154 -0.76 -10.85 -0.07
C HIS A 154 -1.32 -11.70 -1.22
N LEU A 155 -0.49 -12.54 -1.86
CA LEU A 155 -0.85 -13.37 -3.03
C LEU A 155 -2.16 -14.14 -2.82
N ARG A 156 -2.37 -14.77 -1.67
CA ARG A 156 -3.60 -15.54 -1.38
C ARG A 156 -4.86 -14.68 -1.55
N MET A 157 -4.84 -13.45 -1.04
CA MET A 157 -5.99 -12.55 -1.10
C MET A 157 -6.21 -11.99 -2.49
N LEU A 158 -5.13 -11.69 -3.22
CA LEU A 158 -5.21 -11.26 -4.61
C LEU A 158 -5.76 -12.37 -5.53
N LYS A 159 -5.34 -13.62 -5.31
CA LYS A 159 -5.94 -14.79 -6.00
C LYS A 159 -7.44 -14.89 -5.75
N LEU A 160 -7.88 -14.69 -4.51
CA LEU A 160 -9.31 -14.72 -4.17
C LEU A 160 -10.09 -13.59 -4.85
N ARG A 161 -9.56 -12.36 -4.86
CA ARG A 161 -10.17 -11.21 -5.54
C ARG A 161 -10.41 -11.48 -7.04
N GLN A 162 -9.52 -12.23 -7.69
CA GLN A 162 -9.63 -12.56 -9.11
C GLN A 162 -10.38 -13.87 -9.38
N ASN A 163 -11.16 -14.38 -8.44
CA ASN A 163 -11.84 -15.68 -8.57
C ASN A 163 -10.88 -16.83 -8.96
N ARG A 164 -9.62 -16.72 -8.53
CA ARG A 164 -8.52 -17.64 -8.84
C ARG A 164 -8.28 -17.83 -10.34
N LYS A 165 -8.59 -16.82 -11.16
CA LYS A 165 -8.31 -16.78 -12.60
C LYS A 165 -7.15 -15.82 -12.91
N CYS A 166 -6.34 -16.23 -13.87
CA CYS A 166 -5.25 -15.44 -14.43
C CYS A 166 -5.82 -14.20 -15.09
N ALA A 167 -5.36 -13.02 -14.69
CA ALA A 167 -5.86 -11.78 -15.23
C ALA A 167 -5.57 -11.62 -16.73
N ALA A 168 -4.44 -12.15 -17.20
CA ALA A 168 -4.04 -12.08 -18.61
C ALA A 168 -4.76 -13.09 -19.51
N THR A 169 -4.97 -14.33 -19.03
CA THR A 169 -5.42 -15.44 -19.89
C THR A 169 -6.81 -16.00 -19.55
N GLY A 170 -7.43 -15.56 -18.44
CA GLY A 170 -8.70 -16.10 -17.95
C GLY A 170 -8.65 -17.53 -17.40
N ARG A 171 -7.53 -18.26 -17.61
CA ARG A 171 -7.31 -19.63 -17.14
C ARG A 171 -7.16 -19.68 -15.62
N ARG A 172 -7.25 -20.87 -15.02
CA ARG A 172 -7.02 -21.07 -13.58
C ARG A 172 -5.60 -20.63 -13.18
N LEU A 173 -5.49 -19.99 -12.01
CA LEU A 173 -4.19 -19.64 -11.43
C LEU A 173 -3.47 -20.87 -10.89
N LEU A 174 -2.20 -21.01 -11.29
CA LEU A 174 -1.31 -22.05 -10.82
C LEU A 174 -0.70 -21.70 -9.46
N ARG A 175 -0.02 -22.67 -8.84
CA ARG A 175 0.76 -22.44 -7.61
C ARG A 175 1.86 -21.40 -7.84
N THR A 176 2.49 -21.45 -9.00
CA THR A 176 3.58 -20.58 -9.48
C THR A 176 3.10 -19.24 -10.06
N ALA A 177 1.83 -18.88 -9.88
CA ALA A 177 1.34 -17.57 -10.32
C ALA A 177 1.95 -16.45 -9.47
N GLU A 178 2.29 -15.35 -10.14
CA GLU A 178 3.03 -14.21 -9.59
C GLU A 178 2.14 -12.98 -9.51
N VAL A 179 2.46 -12.08 -8.57
CA VAL A 179 1.82 -10.78 -8.48
C VAL A 179 2.53 -9.81 -9.41
N ASP A 180 1.75 -9.03 -10.13
CA ASP A 180 2.23 -8.12 -11.15
C ASP A 180 1.37 -6.85 -11.19
N HIS A 181 1.88 -5.78 -11.80
CA HIS A 181 1.17 -4.53 -12.01
C HIS A 181 0.58 -4.49 -13.43
N ARG A 182 -0.70 -4.15 -13.58
CA ARG A 182 -1.36 -4.01 -14.90
C ARG A 182 -0.68 -2.93 -15.73
N VAL A 183 -0.50 -1.75 -15.13
CA VAL A 183 0.33 -0.65 -15.62
C VAL A 183 1.69 -0.75 -14.95
N PRO A 184 2.79 -1.01 -15.69
CA PRO A 184 4.11 -1.14 -15.11
C PRO A 184 4.57 0.16 -14.42
N LEU A 185 5.20 0.07 -13.26
CA LEU A 185 5.56 1.26 -12.47
C LEU A 185 6.56 2.21 -13.17
N PHE A 186 7.33 1.73 -14.14
CA PHE A 186 8.20 2.60 -14.94
C PHE A 186 7.37 3.51 -15.87
N ALA A 187 6.28 2.99 -16.46
CA ALA A 187 5.36 3.76 -17.30
C ALA A 187 4.59 4.78 -16.45
N VAL A 188 4.20 4.40 -15.23
CA VAL A 188 3.62 5.33 -14.25
C VAL A 188 4.54 6.52 -13.97
N TRP A 189 5.84 6.26 -13.81
CA TRP A 189 6.83 7.32 -13.62
C TRP A 189 6.98 8.24 -14.83
N SER A 190 7.01 7.69 -16.05
CA SER A 190 7.17 8.49 -17.27
C SER A 190 5.91 9.28 -17.63
N GLU A 191 4.74 8.68 -17.51
CA GLU A 191 3.50 9.18 -18.14
C GLU A 191 2.47 9.73 -17.15
N HIS A 192 2.56 9.37 -15.87
CA HIS A 192 1.53 9.69 -14.89
C HIS A 192 2.02 10.55 -13.74
N ARG A 193 3.32 10.91 -13.69
CA ARG A 193 3.92 11.63 -12.56
C ARG A 193 3.26 12.97 -12.19
N SER A 194 2.58 13.61 -13.13
CA SER A 194 1.86 14.87 -12.95
C SER A 194 0.44 14.71 -12.41
N ARG A 195 -0.06 13.46 -12.26
CA ARG A 195 -1.38 13.22 -11.69
C ARG A 195 -1.42 13.62 -10.22
N PRO A 196 -2.61 14.00 -9.70
CA PRO A 196 -2.78 14.23 -8.28
C PRO A 196 -2.30 13.03 -7.46
N TRP A 197 -1.61 13.31 -6.35
CA TRP A 197 -1.05 12.26 -5.49
C TRP A 197 -2.06 11.15 -5.10
N PRO A 198 -3.31 11.46 -4.69
CA PRO A 198 -4.28 10.41 -4.36
C PRO A 198 -4.56 9.45 -5.51
N ASP A 199 -4.53 9.94 -6.75
CA ASP A 199 -4.77 9.13 -7.95
C ASP A 199 -3.56 8.25 -8.27
N LEU A 200 -2.35 8.75 -8.02
CA LEU A 200 -1.12 7.97 -8.17
C LEU A 200 -1.15 6.70 -7.31
N LEU A 201 -1.68 6.75 -6.09
CA LEU A 201 -1.71 5.60 -5.18
C LEU A 201 -2.45 4.37 -5.75
N ALA A 202 -3.35 4.56 -6.71
CA ALA A 202 -4.04 3.44 -7.37
C ALA A 202 -3.07 2.52 -8.13
N PHE A 203 -1.89 3.02 -8.56
CA PHE A 203 -0.89 2.26 -9.29
C PHE A 203 -0.09 1.26 -8.45
N TRP A 204 -0.01 1.44 -7.12
CA TRP A 204 0.57 0.44 -6.21
C TRP A 204 -0.50 -0.39 -5.50
N GLY A 205 -1.73 0.13 -5.47
CA GLY A 205 -2.85 -0.47 -4.80
C GLY A 205 -3.52 -1.59 -5.59
N ALA A 206 -4.55 -2.16 -4.96
CA ALA A 206 -5.38 -3.22 -5.55
C ALA A 206 -5.92 -2.91 -6.97
N PRO A 207 -6.23 -1.67 -7.38
CA PRO A 207 -6.68 -1.38 -8.74
C PRO A 207 -5.69 -1.81 -9.83
N ASN A 208 -4.39 -1.62 -9.58
CA ASN A 208 -3.34 -1.94 -10.53
C ASN A 208 -2.67 -3.29 -10.27
N LEU A 209 -2.85 -3.88 -9.09
CA LEU A 209 -2.32 -5.22 -8.81
C LEU A 209 -3.15 -6.31 -9.48
N GLN A 210 -2.45 -7.26 -10.10
CA GLN A 210 -3.00 -8.47 -10.68
C GLN A 210 -2.19 -9.71 -10.32
N VAL A 211 -2.80 -10.89 -10.44
CA VAL A 211 -2.11 -12.19 -10.36
C VAL A 211 -2.19 -12.86 -11.73
N ILE A 212 -1.04 -13.28 -12.24
CA ILE A 212 -0.91 -13.91 -13.55
C ILE A 212 -0.05 -15.17 -13.48
N ASN A 213 -0.30 -16.13 -14.36
CA ASN A 213 0.52 -17.34 -14.44
C ASN A 213 1.91 -17.00 -15.00
N LYS A 214 2.93 -17.72 -14.55
CA LYS A 214 4.34 -17.47 -14.91
C LYS A 214 4.60 -17.30 -16.40
N ALA A 215 4.00 -18.14 -17.26
CA ALA A 215 4.16 -18.02 -18.71
C ALA A 215 3.66 -16.66 -19.25
N ALA A 216 2.45 -16.25 -18.84
CA ALA A 216 1.90 -14.94 -19.21
C ALA A 216 2.71 -13.77 -18.62
N HIS A 217 3.31 -13.96 -17.43
CA HIS A 217 4.21 -12.96 -16.87
C HIS A 217 5.50 -12.82 -17.68
N GLN A 218 6.07 -13.92 -18.17
CA GLN A 218 7.26 -13.90 -19.02
C GLN A 218 7.00 -13.16 -20.34
N GLU A 219 5.85 -13.42 -20.97
CA GLU A 219 5.39 -12.69 -22.17
C GLU A 219 5.28 -11.19 -21.89
N LYS A 220 4.55 -10.79 -20.84
CA LYS A 220 4.42 -9.39 -20.43
C LYS A 220 5.77 -8.73 -20.12
N CYS A 221 6.66 -9.41 -19.41
CA CYS A 221 8.00 -8.91 -19.12
C CYS A 221 8.82 -8.64 -20.40
N ALA A 222 8.68 -9.48 -21.43
CA ALA A 222 9.34 -9.29 -22.72
C ALA A 222 8.79 -8.05 -23.45
N GLU A 223 7.46 -7.87 -23.45
CA GLU A 223 6.80 -6.70 -24.01
C GLU A 223 7.23 -5.40 -23.33
N GLU A 224 7.24 -5.37 -21.99
CA GLU A 224 7.72 -4.23 -21.20
C GLU A 224 9.21 -3.92 -21.45
N ALA A 225 10.03 -4.95 -21.63
CA ALA A 225 11.44 -4.76 -21.93
C ALA A 225 11.64 -4.10 -23.32
N ALA A 226 10.85 -4.52 -24.31
CA ALA A 226 10.83 -3.90 -25.63
C ALA A 226 10.35 -2.44 -25.57
N GLU A 227 9.31 -2.15 -24.79
CA GLU A 227 8.82 -0.79 -24.55
C GLU A 227 9.88 0.11 -23.91
N ARG A 228 10.53 -0.35 -22.83
CA ARG A 228 11.65 0.39 -22.20
C ARG A 228 12.78 0.66 -23.18
N SER A 229 13.07 -0.28 -24.08
CA SER A 229 14.09 -0.12 -25.12
C SER A 229 13.70 0.98 -26.12
N ARG A 230 12.45 0.97 -26.60
CA ARG A 230 11.91 1.99 -27.50
C ARG A 230 11.96 3.38 -26.86
N HIS A 231 11.54 3.53 -25.60
CA HIS A 231 11.59 4.82 -24.90
C HIS A 231 13.02 5.35 -24.73
N ARG A 232 14.01 4.49 -24.47
CA ARG A 232 15.42 4.92 -24.42
C ARG A 232 15.93 5.43 -25.76
N LYS A 233 15.54 4.79 -26.87
CA LYS A 233 15.92 5.22 -28.22
C LYS A 233 15.29 6.54 -28.63
N VAL A 234 14.08 6.84 -28.15
CA VAL A 234 13.41 8.14 -28.42
C VAL A 234 14.04 9.27 -27.61
N LEU A 235 14.49 9.00 -26.36
CA LEU A 235 15.10 10.01 -25.48
C LEU A 235 16.58 10.28 -25.76
N LEU A 236 17.25 9.42 -26.52
CA LEU A 236 18.61 9.61 -27.01
C LEU A 236 18.52 9.81 -28.53
N PRO A 237 18.43 11.05 -29.05
CA PRO A 237 18.64 11.27 -30.47
C PRO A 237 20.00 10.67 -30.84
N SER A 238 20.04 9.93 -31.95
CA SER A 238 21.27 9.42 -32.54
C SER A 238 22.30 10.56 -32.60
N LYS A 239 23.42 10.40 -31.89
CA LYS A 239 24.66 11.11 -32.25
C LYS A 239 25.12 10.51 -33.58
N GLU A 240 24.47 10.88 -34.68
CA GLU A 240 24.96 10.61 -36.02
C GLU A 240 25.91 11.74 -36.43
N SER A 241 27.19 11.40 -36.33
CA SER A 241 28.27 11.73 -37.26
C SER A 241 28.28 13.12 -37.90
N SER A 242 29.03 14.03 -37.30
CA SER A 242 29.74 15.08 -38.04
C SER A 242 31.24 14.76 -37.99
N VAL A 243 31.68 13.88 -38.88
CA VAL A 243 33.09 13.72 -39.28
C VAL A 243 33.08 13.53 -40.80
N GLU A 244 33.43 14.59 -41.52
CA GLU A 244 33.68 14.79 -42.97
C GLU A 244 33.29 16.26 -43.21
N ASP A 245 34.07 17.21 -43.73
CA ASP A 245 35.38 17.26 -44.35
C ASP A 245 35.91 18.70 -44.18
N LEU A 246 37.15 18.88 -43.74
CA LEU A 246 37.91 20.13 -43.97
C LEU A 246 39.31 19.73 -44.43
N SER A 247 39.38 19.31 -45.70
CA SER A 247 40.61 19.27 -46.48
C SER A 247 40.36 20.09 -47.76
N SER A 248 40.78 21.36 -47.76
CA SER A 248 41.36 22.12 -48.89
C SER A 248 41.38 23.61 -48.54
#